data_AF-A0AAV4JT35-F1
#
_entry.id   AF-A0AAV4JT35-F1
#
_cell.length_a   1.000
_cell.length_b   1.000
_cell.length_c   1.000
_cell.angle_alpha   90.00
_cell.angle_beta   90.00
_cell.angle_gamma   90.00
#
_symmetry.space_group_name_H-M   'P 1'
#
loop_
_entity.id
_entity.type
_entity.pdbx_description
1 polymer ?
#
loop_
_entity_poly.entity_id
_entity_poly.type
_entity_poly.pdbx_seq_one_letter_code
_entity_poly.pdbx_strand_id
1 'polypeptide(L)'
;MLGTEGETVHQSGSGWSPVYVRDNLAMMSVGFLLGSLSDAVIWRGSKKSGLIKQFLRDVDWDDLDYLVVDTPPGTSDEHLSIVQLLTGGSYGQGSGIDGAVIVTTPQQVALIDVRKEINFCRKTGVSVIGVVENMGEFVCPSCRKPSTIFPRTTGGAEKMCEELGETFIGSLPLDPRIARSCDEGKSFLEEVPDSPAVKSFRSIVEKNCTLSVSLHWPARVVTVTLVAVVVVVVVVVVVVVVVVAAVVVVVVVVGGVVVVVVQ
;
A
#
# COMPACT_ATOMS: atom_id res chain seq x y z
N MET A 1 9.28 -3.96 9.32
CA MET A 1 7.80 -3.93 9.16
C MET A 1 7.12 -5.29 9.31
N LEU A 2 7.56 -6.37 8.64
CA LEU A 2 6.94 -7.71 8.78
C LEU A 2 7.77 -8.71 9.62
N GLY A 3 8.75 -8.21 10.39
CA GLY A 3 9.62 -9.07 11.20
C GLY A 3 10.66 -9.88 10.41
N THR A 4 10.80 -9.63 9.12
CA THR A 4 11.77 -10.28 8.21
C THR A 4 13.08 -9.51 8.09
N GLU A 5 13.49 -8.82 9.15
CA GLU A 5 14.73 -8.04 9.17
C GLU A 5 15.93 -8.98 9.19
N GLY A 6 16.83 -8.84 8.21
CA GLY A 6 18.00 -9.72 8.05
C GLY A 6 17.78 -10.89 7.09
N GLU A 7 16.57 -11.10 6.58
CA GLU A 7 16.31 -12.05 5.51
C GLU A 7 16.96 -11.58 4.20
N THR A 8 17.41 -12.53 3.39
CA THR A 8 18.04 -12.26 2.09
C THR A 8 17.38 -13.08 1.01
N VAL A 9 17.37 -12.57 -0.22
CA VAL A 9 16.78 -13.30 -1.36
C VAL A 9 17.65 -14.52 -1.68
N HIS A 10 17.04 -15.70 -1.68
CA HIS A 10 17.69 -16.92 -2.11
C HIS A 10 17.50 -17.11 -3.62
N GLN A 11 18.58 -17.44 -4.33
CA GLN A 11 18.52 -17.80 -5.74
C GLN A 11 18.45 -19.33 -5.89
N SER A 12 17.35 -19.80 -6.46
CA SER A 12 17.11 -21.21 -6.81
C SER A 12 17.41 -21.47 -8.29
N GLY A 13 17.24 -22.72 -8.73
CA GLY A 13 17.32 -23.07 -10.15
C GLY A 13 16.14 -22.56 -11.00
N SER A 14 15.02 -22.17 -10.38
CA SER A 14 13.82 -21.65 -11.03
C SER A 14 13.73 -20.12 -11.01
N GLY A 15 14.45 -19.44 -10.11
CA GLY A 15 14.39 -17.99 -9.97
C GLY A 15 14.84 -17.50 -8.60
N TRP A 16 14.33 -16.35 -8.19
CA TRP A 16 14.43 -15.88 -6.81
C TRP A 16 13.29 -16.47 -5.98
N SER A 17 13.62 -17.04 -4.82
CA SER A 17 12.61 -17.49 -3.86
C SER A 17 12.18 -16.30 -2.99
N PRO A 18 10.87 -16.06 -2.84
CA PRO A 18 10.39 -15.00 -1.97
C PRO A 18 10.60 -15.34 -0.50
N VAL A 19 10.60 -14.30 0.34
CA VAL A 19 10.71 -14.47 1.79
C VAL A 19 9.31 -14.72 2.35
N TYR A 20 9.11 -15.88 2.96
CA TYR A 20 7.84 -16.23 3.58
C TYR A 20 7.76 -15.66 5.00
N VAL A 21 6.84 -14.72 5.21
CA VAL A 21 6.49 -14.17 6.53
C VAL A 21 5.65 -15.19 7.31
N ARG A 22 4.78 -15.92 6.59
CA ARG A 22 3.92 -17.01 7.07
C ARG A 22 3.71 -18.01 5.94
N ASP A 23 3.14 -19.17 6.24
CA ASP A 23 2.81 -20.21 5.25
C ASP A 23 1.96 -19.69 4.07
N ASN A 24 1.17 -18.63 4.29
CA ASN A 24 0.27 -18.02 3.33
C ASN A 24 0.57 -16.55 3.01
N LEU A 25 1.76 -16.06 3.40
CA LEU A 25 2.18 -14.69 3.17
C LEU A 25 3.65 -14.66 2.76
N ALA A 26 3.88 -14.39 1.48
CA ALA A 26 5.21 -14.21 0.92
C ALA A 26 5.47 -12.72 0.64
N MET A 27 6.74 -12.33 0.64
CA MET A 27 7.15 -10.95 0.45
C MET A 27 8.41 -10.89 -0.40
N MET A 28 8.49 -9.87 -1.24
CA MET A 28 9.74 -9.41 -1.81
C MET A 28 9.94 -7.92 -1.59
N SER A 29 11.16 -7.56 -1.23
CA SER A 29 11.53 -6.17 -1.00
C SER A 29 12.92 -5.89 -1.53
N VAL A 30 13.10 -4.66 -2.01
CA VAL A 30 14.42 -4.09 -2.29
C VAL A 30 15.37 -4.25 -1.11
N GLY A 31 14.87 -4.12 0.12
CA GLY A 31 15.67 -4.25 1.34
C GLY A 31 16.42 -5.58 1.45
N PHE A 32 15.88 -6.67 0.90
CA PHE A 32 16.53 -8.00 0.91
C PHE A 32 17.72 -8.11 -0.06
N LEU A 33 17.87 -7.14 -0.98
CA LEU A 33 18.96 -7.09 -1.96
C LEU A 33 20.10 -6.16 -1.51
N LEU A 34 19.93 -5.44 -0.39
CA LEU A 34 20.93 -4.52 0.14
C LEU A 34 21.88 -5.24 1.11
N GLY A 35 23.13 -4.80 1.14
CA GLY A 35 24.11 -5.31 2.10
C GLY A 35 23.86 -4.83 3.52
N SER A 36 23.23 -3.65 3.67
CA SER A 36 22.80 -3.08 4.95
C SER A 36 21.51 -2.28 4.79
N LEU A 37 20.67 -2.26 5.83
CA LEU A 37 19.48 -1.40 5.93
C LEU A 37 19.81 0.10 5.91
N SER A 38 21.06 0.47 6.20
CA SER A 38 21.55 1.85 6.16
C SER A 38 22.01 2.30 4.78
N ASP A 39 22.04 1.40 3.79
CA ASP A 39 22.55 1.72 2.47
C ASP A 39 21.55 2.58 1.68
N ALA A 40 21.97 3.77 1.29
CA ALA A 40 21.15 4.65 0.46
C ALA A 40 21.00 4.07 -0.94
N VAL A 41 19.78 3.65 -1.28
CA VAL A 41 19.46 3.11 -2.61
C VAL A 41 19.24 4.24 -3.60
N ILE A 42 20.30 4.64 -4.31
CA ILE A 42 20.20 5.59 -5.42
C ILE A 42 20.11 4.82 -6.74
N TRP A 43 18.92 4.31 -7.05
CA TRP A 43 18.67 3.62 -8.32
C TRP A 43 17.99 4.55 -9.31
N ARG A 44 18.70 4.88 -10.41
CA ARG A 44 18.20 5.77 -11.46
C ARG A 44 17.42 4.97 -12.51
N GLY A 45 16.23 5.48 -12.88
CA GLY A 45 15.45 5.13 -14.09
C GLY A 45 15.45 3.65 -14.49
N SER A 46 16.30 3.31 -15.45
CA SER A 46 16.37 1.96 -16.05
C SER A 46 16.67 0.83 -15.07
N LYS A 47 17.45 1.09 -14.00
CA LYS A 47 17.70 0.08 -12.96
C LYS A 47 16.44 -0.23 -12.14
N LYS A 48 15.62 0.78 -11.89
CA LYS A 48 14.40 0.64 -11.10
C LYS A 48 13.32 -0.13 -11.86
N SER A 49 13.07 0.21 -13.12
CA SER A 49 12.17 -0.56 -13.99
C SER A 49 12.70 -1.98 -14.23
N GLY A 50 14.02 -2.14 -14.34
CA GLY A 50 14.66 -3.46 -14.42
C GLY A 50 14.34 -4.33 -13.22
N LEU A 51 14.46 -3.78 -12.01
CA LEU A 51 14.16 -4.53 -10.80
C LEU A 51 12.67 -4.88 -10.66
N ILE A 52 11.76 -3.93 -10.94
CA ILE A 52 10.32 -4.22 -10.96
C ILE A 52 10.04 -5.39 -11.90
N LYS A 53 10.68 -5.41 -13.07
CA LYS A 53 10.58 -6.53 -14.01
C LYS A 53 11.12 -7.83 -13.41
N GLN A 54 12.24 -7.81 -12.68
CA GLN A 54 12.77 -9.00 -12.00
C GLN A 54 11.79 -9.50 -10.93
N PHE A 55 11.22 -8.62 -10.10
CA PHE A 55 10.22 -9.02 -9.11
C PHE A 55 8.98 -9.65 -9.73
N LEU A 56 8.53 -9.15 -10.88
CA LEU A 56 7.34 -9.68 -11.55
C LEU A 56 7.60 -10.93 -12.41
N ARG A 57 8.84 -11.18 -12.85
CA ARG A 57 9.16 -12.27 -13.80
C ARG A 57 10.11 -13.34 -13.27
N ASP A 58 11.10 -12.94 -12.48
CA ASP A 58 12.23 -13.78 -12.09
C ASP A 58 12.06 -14.31 -10.66
N VAL A 59 11.06 -13.83 -9.90
CA VAL A 59 10.67 -14.41 -8.61
C VAL A 59 9.71 -15.56 -8.86
N ASP A 60 10.01 -16.70 -8.25
CA ASP A 60 9.18 -17.90 -8.27
C ASP A 60 8.15 -17.81 -7.15
N TRP A 61 6.95 -17.33 -7.49
CA TRP A 61 5.91 -17.01 -6.53
C TRP A 61 5.00 -18.20 -6.15
N ASP A 62 5.25 -19.38 -6.71
CA ASP A 62 4.35 -20.54 -6.60
C ASP A 62 2.90 -20.19 -7.07
N ASP A 63 1.89 -20.87 -6.54
CA ASP A 63 0.48 -20.58 -6.81
C ASP A 63 -0.02 -19.41 -5.93
N LEU A 64 -0.45 -18.32 -6.57
CA LEU A 64 -0.89 -17.09 -5.89
C LEU A 64 -2.38 -16.80 -6.08
N ASP A 65 -3.05 -16.43 -4.99
CA ASP A 65 -4.40 -15.86 -5.08
C ASP A 65 -4.34 -14.34 -5.27
N TYR A 66 -3.44 -13.66 -4.56
CA TYR A 66 -3.30 -12.20 -4.61
C TYR A 66 -1.82 -11.75 -4.64
N LEU A 67 -1.52 -10.83 -5.55
CA LEU A 67 -0.28 -10.06 -5.59
C LEU A 67 -0.59 -8.61 -5.23
N VAL A 68 -0.10 -8.17 -4.08
CA VAL A 68 -0.19 -6.80 -3.61
C VAL A 68 1.11 -6.07 -3.93
N VAL A 69 1.02 -4.98 -4.69
CA VAL A 69 2.19 -4.15 -5.02
C VAL A 69 2.11 -2.85 -4.25
N ASP A 70 3.10 -2.61 -3.41
CA ASP A 70 3.29 -1.35 -2.72
C ASP A 70 4.11 -0.40 -3.58
N THR A 71 3.49 0.71 -3.96
CA THR A 71 4.12 1.71 -4.81
C THR A 71 4.42 2.97 -4.03
N PRO A 72 5.58 3.61 -4.29
CA PRO A 72 5.91 4.89 -3.66
C PRO A 72 4.89 5.97 -4.05
N PRO A 73 4.77 7.03 -3.23
CA PRO A 73 3.87 8.13 -3.55
C PRO A 73 4.24 8.85 -4.83
N GLY A 74 3.21 9.33 -5.55
CA GLY A 74 3.33 10.14 -6.76
C GLY A 74 2.95 9.38 -8.03
N THR A 75 3.00 10.06 -9.18
CA THR A 75 2.64 9.52 -10.52
C THR A 75 3.88 9.14 -11.33
N SER A 76 4.86 8.55 -10.65
CA SER A 76 6.21 8.34 -11.13
C SER A 76 6.36 7.12 -12.06
N ASP A 77 7.55 6.96 -12.66
CA ASP A 77 7.86 5.94 -13.68
C ASP A 77 7.61 4.49 -13.21
N GLU A 78 7.52 4.25 -11.91
CA GLU A 78 7.26 2.94 -11.31
C GLU A 78 5.85 2.45 -11.61
N HIS A 79 4.84 3.32 -11.44
CA HIS A 79 3.44 2.98 -11.72
C HIS A 79 3.26 2.64 -13.19
N LEU A 80 3.85 3.45 -14.08
CA LEU A 80 3.87 3.19 -15.50
C LEU A 80 4.58 1.87 -15.82
N SER A 81 5.72 1.59 -15.18
CA SER A 81 6.46 0.35 -15.40
C SER A 81 5.64 -0.88 -14.99
N ILE A 82 5.00 -0.85 -13.81
CA ILE A 82 4.16 -1.95 -13.31
C ILE A 82 2.98 -2.17 -14.27
N VAL A 83 2.26 -1.11 -14.61
CA VAL A 83 1.14 -1.19 -15.56
C VAL A 83 1.62 -1.77 -16.88
N GLN A 84 2.67 -1.23 -17.50
CA GLN A 84 3.17 -1.72 -18.79
C GLN A 84 3.61 -3.18 -18.75
N LEU A 85 4.27 -3.62 -17.67
CA LEU A 85 4.73 -5.00 -17.52
C LEU A 85 3.55 -5.97 -17.36
N LEU A 86 2.52 -5.58 -16.60
CA LEU A 86 1.34 -6.41 -16.34
C LEU A 86 0.28 -6.35 -17.44
N THR A 87 0.24 -5.30 -18.25
CA THR A 87 -0.65 -5.18 -19.42
C THR A 87 0.00 -5.59 -20.74
N GLY A 88 1.27 -6.03 -20.71
CA GLY A 88 2.02 -6.37 -21.92
C GLY A 88 2.22 -5.19 -22.87
N GLY A 89 2.20 -3.95 -22.35
CA GLY A 89 2.37 -2.72 -23.13
C GLY A 89 1.13 -2.24 -23.90
N SER A 90 0.00 -2.93 -23.78
CA SER A 90 -1.27 -2.51 -24.40
C SER A 90 -2.15 -1.78 -23.39
N TYR A 91 -2.25 -0.46 -23.51
CA TYR A 91 -3.22 0.31 -22.72
C TYR A 91 -4.65 0.02 -23.20
N GLY A 92 -5.55 -0.33 -22.30
CA GLY A 92 -7.00 -0.43 -22.57
C GLY A 92 -7.54 -1.80 -23.01
N GLN A 93 -6.73 -2.85 -23.03
CA GLN A 93 -7.17 -4.24 -23.21
C GLN A 93 -6.83 -5.01 -21.93
N GLY A 94 -7.86 -5.41 -21.16
CA GLY A 94 -7.80 -6.22 -19.94
C GLY A 94 -6.46 -6.15 -19.20
N SER A 95 -6.28 -5.14 -18.34
CA SER A 95 -5.11 -5.09 -17.49
C SER A 95 -5.05 -6.37 -16.67
N GLY A 96 -3.91 -7.06 -16.60
CA GLY A 96 -3.68 -8.10 -15.59
C GLY A 96 -3.67 -7.57 -14.14
N ILE A 97 -4.25 -6.39 -13.93
CA ILE A 97 -4.42 -5.65 -12.68
C ILE A 97 -5.92 -5.52 -12.46
N ASP A 98 -6.40 -6.04 -11.34
CA ASP A 98 -7.82 -5.97 -10.95
C ASP A 98 -8.22 -4.56 -10.51
N GLY A 99 -7.27 -3.83 -9.90
CA GLY A 99 -7.43 -2.41 -9.64
C GLY A 99 -6.44 -1.84 -8.63
N ALA A 100 -6.64 -0.56 -8.33
CA ALA A 100 -5.85 0.22 -7.39
C ALA A 100 -6.67 0.60 -6.15
N VAL A 101 -6.08 0.41 -4.97
CA VAL A 101 -6.56 1.00 -3.71
C VAL A 101 -5.69 2.22 -3.42
N ILE A 102 -6.32 3.38 -3.26
CA ILE A 102 -5.59 4.63 -3.01
C ILE A 102 -5.70 4.97 -1.53
N VAL A 103 -4.56 5.14 -0.86
CA VAL A 103 -4.51 5.49 0.56
C VAL A 103 -4.08 6.94 0.72
N THR A 104 -4.81 7.71 1.52
CA THR A 104 -4.54 9.14 1.75
C THR A 104 -4.72 9.53 3.21
N THR A 105 -4.52 10.81 3.53
CA THR A 105 -4.75 11.39 4.85
C THR A 105 -5.67 12.62 4.72
N PRO A 106 -6.31 13.11 5.81
CA PRO A 106 -7.38 14.10 5.72
C PRO A 106 -6.94 15.50 5.22
N GLN A 107 -5.64 15.77 5.17
CA GLN A 107 -5.09 17.09 4.83
C GLN A 107 -5.23 17.38 3.33
N GLN A 108 -5.53 18.64 3.00
CA GLN A 108 -5.75 19.07 1.61
C GLN A 108 -4.60 18.74 0.66
N VAL A 109 -3.37 18.83 1.15
CA VAL A 109 -2.20 18.58 0.30
C VAL A 109 -2.18 17.12 -0.17
N ALA A 110 -2.57 16.18 0.69
CA ALA A 110 -2.68 14.77 0.31
C ALA A 110 -3.80 14.52 -0.69
N LEU A 111 -4.95 15.18 -0.54
CA LEU A 111 -6.07 15.05 -1.47
C LEU A 111 -5.74 15.57 -2.88
N ILE A 112 -4.87 16.57 -3.02
CA ILE A 112 -4.42 17.05 -4.34
C ILE A 112 -3.67 15.95 -5.09
N ASP A 113 -2.83 15.20 -4.39
CA ASP A 113 -2.05 14.13 -5.01
C ASP A 113 -2.91 12.89 -5.31
N VAL A 114 -3.93 12.60 -4.49
CA VAL A 114 -4.93 11.56 -4.80
C VAL A 114 -5.69 11.88 -6.08
N ARG A 115 -6.05 13.15 -6.30
CA ARG A 115 -6.69 13.56 -7.57
C ARG A 115 -5.81 13.27 -8.78
N LYS A 116 -4.49 13.45 -8.66
CA LYS A 116 -3.55 13.11 -9.74
C LYS A 116 -3.49 11.60 -9.95
N GLU A 117 -3.48 10.83 -8.87
CA GLU A 117 -3.44 9.37 -8.92
C GLU A 117 -4.70 8.76 -9.56
N ILE A 118 -5.88 9.24 -9.18
CA ILE A 118 -7.15 8.81 -9.81
C ILE A 118 -7.12 9.11 -11.33
N ASN A 119 -6.62 10.29 -11.71
CA ASN A 119 -6.47 10.64 -13.13
C ASN A 119 -5.45 9.75 -13.85
N PHE A 120 -4.38 9.33 -13.16
CA PHE A 120 -3.42 8.37 -13.69
C PHE A 120 -4.07 7.01 -13.94
N CYS A 121 -4.81 6.46 -12.97
CA CYS A 121 -5.55 5.21 -13.11
C CYS A 121 -6.51 5.26 -14.31
N ARG A 122 -7.30 6.35 -14.44
CA ARG A 122 -8.21 6.56 -15.58
C ARG A 122 -7.49 6.57 -16.93
N LYS A 123 -6.33 7.23 -17.02
CA LYS A 123 -5.54 7.31 -18.26
C LYS A 123 -4.88 5.99 -18.64
N THR A 124 -4.49 5.20 -17.64
CA THR A 124 -3.81 3.92 -17.83
C THR A 124 -4.76 2.74 -17.94
N GLY A 125 -6.05 2.96 -17.67
CA GLY A 125 -7.09 1.93 -17.71
C GLY A 125 -7.14 1.06 -16.45
N VAL A 126 -6.46 1.46 -15.37
CA VAL A 126 -6.52 0.77 -14.08
C VAL A 126 -7.80 1.19 -13.36
N SER A 127 -8.61 0.20 -12.93
CA SER A 127 -9.81 0.44 -12.14
C SER A 127 -9.44 0.92 -10.73
N VAL A 128 -10.06 2.00 -10.24
CA VAL A 128 -9.91 2.42 -8.84
C VAL A 128 -10.93 1.62 -8.01
N ILE A 129 -10.45 0.69 -7.18
CA ILE A 129 -11.31 -0.09 -6.27
C ILE A 129 -11.95 0.85 -5.25
N GLY A 130 -11.15 1.80 -4.75
CA GLY A 130 -11.64 2.89 -3.93
C GLY A 130 -10.53 3.58 -3.16
N VAL A 131 -10.93 4.56 -2.36
CA VAL A 131 -10.04 5.38 -1.55
C VAL A 131 -10.24 5.08 -0.07
N VAL A 132 -9.12 4.89 0.64
CA VAL A 132 -9.05 4.73 2.10
C VAL A 132 -8.39 5.97 2.68
N GLU A 133 -9.03 6.57 3.70
CA GLU A 133 -8.43 7.69 4.41
C GLU A 133 -7.82 7.24 5.73
N ASN A 134 -6.49 7.20 5.78
CA ASN A 134 -5.71 6.93 6.98
C ASN A 134 -5.66 8.14 7.92
N MET A 135 -5.43 7.90 9.21
CA MET A 135 -5.28 8.93 10.24
C MET A 135 -6.49 9.86 10.39
N GLY A 136 -7.71 9.36 10.21
CA GLY A 136 -8.94 10.17 10.29
C GLY A 136 -9.22 10.72 11.68
N GLU A 137 -9.59 9.85 12.61
CA GLU A 137 -9.85 10.21 14.02
C GLU A 137 -8.86 9.54 14.96
N PHE A 138 -8.53 10.18 16.07
CA PHE A 138 -7.78 9.57 17.16
C PHE A 138 -8.74 9.21 18.30
N VAL A 139 -8.75 7.95 18.72
CA VAL A 139 -9.52 7.51 19.89
C VAL A 139 -8.58 7.39 21.08
N CYS A 140 -8.75 8.26 22.08
CA CYS A 140 -7.89 8.22 23.26
C CYS A 140 -8.01 6.86 23.98
N PRO A 141 -6.92 6.13 24.21
CA PRO A 141 -6.97 4.82 24.86
C PRO A 141 -7.44 4.91 26.31
N SER A 142 -7.16 6.03 27.00
CA SER A 142 -7.50 6.21 28.42
C SER A 142 -8.96 6.61 28.65
N CYS A 143 -9.51 7.52 27.83
CA CYS A 143 -10.86 8.06 28.06
C CYS A 143 -11.88 7.70 26.97
N ARG A 144 -11.47 6.97 25.92
CA ARG A 144 -12.31 6.54 24.78
C ARG A 144 -12.97 7.66 23.97
N LYS A 145 -12.64 8.93 24.24
CA LYS A 145 -13.17 10.06 23.48
C LYS A 145 -12.48 10.16 22.12
N PRO A 146 -13.23 10.34 21.02
CA PRO A 146 -12.65 10.66 19.72
C PRO A 146 -12.11 12.10 19.73
N SER A 147 -11.06 12.33 18.96
CA SER A 147 -10.45 13.63 18.75
C SER A 147 -9.96 13.73 17.31
N THR A 148 -10.32 14.82 16.64
CA THR A 148 -9.88 15.07 15.28
C THR A 148 -8.52 15.77 15.31
N ILE A 149 -7.44 15.01 15.11
CA ILE A 149 -6.08 15.55 15.08
C ILE A 149 -5.84 16.32 13.78
N PHE A 150 -6.41 15.82 12.67
CA PHE A 150 -6.30 16.43 11.35
C PHE A 150 -7.71 16.80 10.83
N PRO A 151 -8.15 18.06 11.02
CA PRO A 151 -9.48 18.49 10.62
C PRO A 151 -9.73 18.33 9.11
N ARG A 152 -10.88 17.75 8.75
CA ARG A 152 -11.38 17.66 7.37
C ARG A 152 -11.90 19.03 6.89
N THR A 153 -11.01 19.97 6.58
CA THR A 153 -11.40 21.34 6.21
C THR A 153 -12.29 21.43 4.97
N THR A 154 -12.24 20.44 4.07
CA THR A 154 -13.11 20.36 2.88
C THR A 154 -13.96 19.09 2.85
N GLY A 155 -14.11 18.35 3.96
CA GLY A 155 -14.81 17.06 3.97
C GLY A 155 -13.91 15.83 3.76
N GLY A 156 -12.61 16.02 3.49
CA GLY A 156 -11.64 14.92 3.42
C GLY A 156 -11.77 14.07 2.15
N ALA A 157 -11.33 12.82 2.22
CA ALA A 157 -11.36 11.90 1.09
C ALA A 157 -12.80 11.54 0.66
N GLU A 158 -13.75 11.47 1.60
CA GLU A 158 -15.15 11.12 1.31
C GLU A 158 -15.78 12.10 0.32
N LYS A 159 -15.73 13.40 0.61
CA LYS A 159 -16.24 14.44 -0.29
C LYS A 159 -15.49 14.46 -1.63
N MET A 160 -14.17 14.27 -1.61
CA MET A 160 -13.39 14.18 -2.85
C MET A 160 -13.84 13.00 -3.72
N CYS A 161 -14.15 11.85 -3.12
CA CYS A 161 -14.67 10.69 -3.84
C CYS A 161 -16.05 10.98 -4.46
N GLU A 162 -16.95 11.64 -3.72
CA GLU A 162 -18.25 12.09 -4.25
C GLU A 162 -18.08 13.02 -5.46
N GLU A 163 -17.18 14.00 -5.38
CA GLU A 163 -16.90 14.96 -6.45
C GLU A 163 -16.32 14.30 -7.71
N LEU A 164 -15.52 13.24 -7.54
CA LEU A 164 -14.86 12.53 -8.63
C LEU A 164 -15.67 11.35 -9.16
N GLY A 165 -16.73 10.94 -8.45
CA GLY A 165 -17.48 9.72 -8.78
C GLY A 165 -16.72 8.44 -8.45
N GLU A 166 -15.86 8.46 -7.42
CA GLU A 166 -15.07 7.31 -6.97
C GLU A 166 -15.65 6.70 -5.68
N THR A 167 -15.26 5.47 -5.35
CA THR A 167 -15.72 4.79 -4.13
C THR A 167 -14.90 5.20 -2.91
N PHE A 168 -15.55 5.76 -1.89
CA PHE A 168 -14.95 5.91 -0.57
C PHE A 168 -15.17 4.63 0.26
N ILE A 169 -14.09 3.93 0.59
CA ILE A 169 -14.18 2.63 1.29
C ILE A 169 -14.39 2.85 2.81
N GLY A 170 -13.65 3.80 3.36
CA GLY A 170 -13.72 4.15 4.77
C GLY A 170 -12.48 4.89 5.28
N SER A 171 -12.49 5.14 6.59
CA SER A 171 -11.39 5.82 7.28
C SER A 171 -10.79 4.95 8.39
N LEU A 172 -9.46 4.94 8.47
CA LEU A 172 -8.71 4.32 9.56
C LEU A 172 -8.36 5.37 10.61
N PRO A 173 -8.68 5.11 11.90
CA PRO A 173 -8.30 6.01 12.97
C PRO A 173 -6.79 5.95 13.23
N LEU A 174 -6.24 7.07 13.72
CA LEU A 174 -4.88 7.14 14.23
C LEU A 174 -4.77 6.27 15.50
N ASP A 175 -3.94 5.24 15.46
CA ASP A 175 -3.59 4.43 16.63
C ASP A 175 -2.07 4.34 16.79
N PRO A 176 -1.48 4.94 17.84
CA PRO A 176 -0.04 4.96 18.04
C PRO A 176 0.56 3.56 18.23
N ARG A 177 -0.27 2.56 18.57
CA ARG A 177 0.18 1.17 18.70
C ARG A 177 0.50 0.52 17.36
N ILE A 178 -0.02 1.04 16.24
CA ILE A 178 0.34 0.57 14.89
C ILE A 178 1.84 0.80 14.65
N ALA A 179 2.33 2.02 14.90
CA ALA A 179 3.74 2.35 14.72
C ALA A 179 4.63 1.42 15.56
N ARG A 180 4.27 1.23 16.83
CA ARG A 180 4.98 0.29 17.71
C ARG A 180 5.00 -1.14 17.16
N SER A 181 3.87 -1.67 16.71
CA SER A 181 3.81 -3.01 16.12
C SER A 181 4.67 -3.12 14.86
N CYS A 182 4.68 -2.10 14.00
CA CYS A 182 5.53 -2.05 12.81
C CYS A 182 7.03 -2.03 13.13
N ASP A 183 7.42 -1.24 14.13
CA ASP A 183 8.80 -1.11 14.61
C ASP A 183 9.29 -2.41 15.27
N GLU A 184 8.39 -3.12 15.97
CA GLU A 184 8.69 -4.43 16.58
C GLU A 184 8.57 -5.60 15.57
N GLY A 185 8.17 -5.33 14.31
CA GLY A 185 7.95 -6.37 13.30
C GLY A 185 6.78 -7.33 13.61
N LYS A 186 5.82 -6.90 14.42
CA LYS A 186 4.67 -7.71 14.87
C LYS A 186 3.38 -7.33 14.15
N SER A 187 2.48 -8.30 14.03
CA SER A 187 1.14 -8.06 13.46
C SER A 187 0.28 -7.22 14.41
N PHE A 188 -0.03 -5.98 14.01
CA PHE A 188 -0.95 -5.11 14.76
C PHE A 188 -2.34 -5.75 14.97
N LEU A 189 -2.81 -6.52 13.99
CA LEU A 189 -4.12 -7.18 14.04
C LEU A 189 -4.19 -8.25 15.15
N GLU A 190 -3.05 -8.84 15.50
CA GLU A 190 -2.93 -9.88 16.53
C GLU A 190 -2.53 -9.30 17.89
N GLU A 191 -1.65 -8.31 17.90
CA GLU A 191 -1.20 -7.66 19.14
C GLU A 191 -2.31 -6.84 19.80
N VAL A 192 -3.20 -6.23 19.01
CA VAL A 192 -4.21 -5.30 19.51
C VAL A 192 -5.59 -5.52 18.88
N PRO A 193 -6.19 -6.72 19.00
CA PRO A 193 -7.40 -7.11 18.27
C PRO A 193 -8.63 -6.25 18.63
N ASP A 194 -8.66 -5.69 19.84
CA ASP A 194 -9.76 -4.86 20.34
C ASP A 194 -9.64 -3.38 19.96
N SER A 195 -8.59 -2.99 19.22
CA SER A 195 -8.42 -1.60 18.80
C SER A 195 -9.56 -1.14 17.87
N PRO A 196 -10.07 0.09 18.03
CA PRO A 196 -10.93 0.72 17.03
C PRO A 196 -10.34 0.67 15.61
N ALA A 197 -9.01 0.77 15.46
CA ALA A 197 -8.35 0.68 14.17
C ALA A 197 -8.51 -0.71 13.53
N VAL A 198 -8.41 -1.80 14.31
CA VAL A 198 -8.64 -3.17 13.82
C VAL A 198 -10.10 -3.34 13.36
N LYS A 199 -11.06 -2.76 14.09
CA LYS A 199 -12.48 -2.82 13.70
C LYS A 199 -12.74 -2.07 12.39
N SER A 200 -12.25 -0.83 12.27
CA SER A 200 -12.34 -0.06 11.02
C SER A 200 -11.64 -0.78 9.88
N PHE A 201 -10.48 -1.38 10.15
CA PHE A 201 -9.73 -2.14 9.17
C PHE A 201 -10.52 -3.35 8.63
N ARG A 202 -11.07 -4.21 9.52
CA ARG A 202 -11.91 -5.34 9.09
C ARG A 202 -13.12 -4.89 8.29
N SER A 203 -13.75 -3.78 8.68
CA SER A 203 -14.87 -3.21 7.95
C SER A 203 -14.50 -2.75 6.53
N ILE A 204 -13.33 -2.12 6.37
CA ILE A 204 -12.79 -1.70 5.05
C ILE A 204 -12.55 -2.92 4.15
N VAL A 205 -12.01 -3.99 4.73
CA VAL A 205 -11.73 -5.24 4.01
C VAL A 205 -13.00 -5.95 3.55
N GLU A 206 -13.96 -6.13 4.45
CA GLU A 206 -15.21 -6.85 4.16
C GLU A 206 -16.02 -6.15 3.05
N LYS A 207 -16.02 -4.81 3.03
CA LYS A 207 -16.68 -4.04 1.96
C LYS A 207 -16.07 -4.30 0.57
N ASN A 208 -14.77 -4.55 0.49
CA ASN A 208 -14.07 -4.74 -0.78
C ASN A 208 -14.03 -6.19 -1.27
N CYS A 209 -13.99 -7.18 -0.38
CA CYS A 209 -14.03 -8.59 -0.77
C CYS A 209 -15.31 -9.00 -1.52
N THR A 210 -16.36 -8.16 -1.50
CA THR A 210 -17.65 -8.43 -2.16
C THR A 210 -17.70 -7.97 -3.63
N LEU A 211 -16.71 -7.21 -4.12
CA LEU A 211 -16.70 -6.68 -5.49
C LEU A 211 -16.05 -7.67 -6.47
N SER A 212 -16.90 -8.35 -7.24
CA SER A 212 -16.67 -8.89 -8.59
C SER A 212 -15.70 -10.06 -8.75
N VAL A 213 -16.21 -11.28 -8.53
CA VAL A 213 -15.61 -12.53 -9.00
C VAL A 213 -15.92 -12.74 -10.48
N SER A 214 -14.96 -12.45 -11.36
CA SER A 214 -14.92 -13.00 -12.73
C SER A 214 -13.53 -13.54 -13.02
N LEU A 215 -13.48 -14.81 -13.45
CA LEU A 215 -12.29 -15.66 -13.53
C LEU A 215 -11.63 -15.55 -14.91
N HIS A 216 -10.36 -15.13 -14.99
CA HIS A 216 -9.32 -15.74 -15.86
C HIS A 216 -7.96 -15.00 -15.80
N TRP A 217 -7.10 -15.41 -14.85
CA TRP A 217 -5.62 -15.37 -14.88
C TRP A 217 -5.13 -16.16 -13.64
N PRO A 218 -3.95 -16.81 -13.60
CA PRO A 218 -3.57 -17.61 -12.43
C PRO A 218 -3.10 -16.80 -11.20
N ALA A 219 -3.30 -15.47 -11.14
CA ALA A 219 -3.15 -14.67 -9.91
C ALA A 219 -3.87 -13.32 -10.06
N ARG A 220 -4.51 -12.81 -9.00
CA ARG A 220 -5.11 -11.47 -8.98
C ARG A 220 -4.08 -10.42 -8.55
N VAL A 221 -3.98 -9.29 -9.24
CA VAL A 221 -3.00 -8.24 -8.90
C VAL A 221 -3.73 -6.98 -8.42
N VAL A 222 -3.47 -6.60 -7.17
CA VAL A 222 -4.00 -5.39 -6.54
C VAL A 222 -2.85 -4.44 -6.24
N THR A 223 -2.87 -3.24 -6.81
CA THR A 223 -1.86 -2.22 -6.49
C THR A 223 -2.35 -1.33 -5.36
N VAL A 224 -1.53 -1.13 -4.33
CA VAL A 224 -1.83 -0.18 -3.24
C VAL A 224 -0.91 1.01 -3.41
N THR A 225 -1.48 2.15 -3.82
CA THR A 225 -0.72 3.39 -3.92
C THR A 225 -0.95 4.23 -2.67
N LEU A 226 0.14 4.52 -1.96
CA LEU A 226 0.12 5.47 -0.86
C LEU A 226 0.38 6.87 -1.39
N VAL A 227 -0.55 7.78 -1.14
CA VAL A 227 -0.33 9.20 -1.39
C VAL A 227 0.16 9.84 -0.09
N ALA A 228 1.46 9.74 0.16
CA ALA A 228 2.12 10.42 1.27
C ALA A 228 2.70 11.75 0.81
N VAL A 229 2.20 12.86 1.38
CA VAL A 229 2.86 14.16 1.22
C VAL A 229 3.88 14.32 2.33
N VAL A 230 5.15 14.13 2.00
CA VAL A 230 6.26 14.57 2.83
C VAL A 230 6.38 16.09 2.67
N VAL A 231 5.64 16.84 3.49
CA VAL A 231 5.83 18.29 3.59
C VAL A 231 7.09 18.55 4.42
N VAL A 232 8.24 18.53 3.78
CA VAL A 232 9.46 19.12 4.36
C VAL A 232 9.36 20.63 4.16
N VAL A 233 8.70 21.33 5.10
CA VAL A 233 8.89 22.79 5.23
C VAL A 233 10.14 23.00 6.07
N VAL A 234 11.27 23.23 5.40
CA VAL A 234 12.46 23.83 6.02
C VAL A 234 12.15 25.29 6.33
N VAL A 235 11.61 25.61 7.50
CA VAL A 235 11.77 26.94 8.13
C VAL A 235 11.75 26.80 9.67
N VAL A 236 12.95 26.82 10.26
CA VAL A 236 13.33 27.47 11.53
C VAL A 236 12.23 27.65 12.60
N VAL A 237 12.38 26.87 13.69
CA VAL A 237 11.86 27.06 15.07
C VAL A 237 10.42 26.58 15.34
N VAL A 238 10.33 25.73 16.38
CA VAL A 238 9.17 25.08 17.03
C VAL A 238 8.77 23.69 16.48
N VAL A 239 8.97 22.71 17.36
CA VAL A 239 8.70 21.27 17.24
C VAL A 239 7.28 20.99 16.75
N VAL A 240 7.16 20.36 15.58
CA VAL A 240 5.97 19.59 15.17
C VAL A 240 6.46 18.26 14.58
N VAL A 241 6.49 17.24 15.43
CA VAL A 241 6.61 15.84 15.02
C VAL A 241 5.27 15.43 14.43
N VAL A 242 5.22 15.11 13.13
CA VAL A 242 4.13 14.28 12.58
C VAL A 242 4.75 13.17 11.75
N VAL A 243 4.34 11.97 12.14
CA VAL A 243 4.95 10.69 11.89
C VAL A 243 4.88 10.31 10.40
N VAL A 244 6.08 10.04 9.87
CA VAL A 244 6.51 8.99 8.95
C VAL A 244 5.41 8.24 8.22
N ALA A 245 5.58 8.16 6.90
CA ALA A 245 4.96 7.18 6.02
C ALA A 245 4.87 5.79 6.67
N ALA A 246 3.75 5.51 7.34
CA ALA A 246 3.34 4.15 7.52
C ALA A 246 2.79 3.74 6.17
N VAL A 247 3.64 3.07 5.40
CA VAL A 247 3.19 2.23 4.31
C VAL A 247 2.22 1.23 4.90
N VAL A 248 0.92 1.50 4.79
CA VAL A 248 -0.10 0.56 5.25
C VAL A 248 -0.45 -0.32 4.06
N VAL A 249 0.47 -1.20 3.68
CA VAL A 249 0.14 -2.31 2.78
C VAL A 249 -0.58 -3.33 3.64
N VAL A 250 -1.92 -3.27 3.63
CA VAL A 250 -2.67 -4.26 4.39
C VAL A 250 -3.08 -5.40 3.49
N VAL A 251 -2.36 -6.49 3.69
CA VAL A 251 -2.64 -7.80 3.12
C VAL A 251 -3.80 -8.43 3.88
N VAL A 252 -4.87 -8.75 3.14
CA VAL A 252 -5.96 -9.57 3.66
C VAL A 252 -5.72 -10.98 3.16
N VAL A 253 -5.47 -11.91 4.08
CA VAL A 253 -5.39 -13.32 3.72
C VAL A 253 -6.75 -13.96 3.92
N VAL A 254 -7.44 -14.31 2.82
CA VAL A 254 -8.67 -15.11 2.84
C VAL A 254 -8.43 -16.37 2.03
N GLY A 255 -7.58 -17.27 2.55
CA GLY A 255 -7.14 -18.46 1.82
C GLY A 255 -6.07 -18.16 0.77
N GLY A 256 -5.11 -19.08 0.65
CA GLY A 256 -3.96 -19.05 -0.26
C GLY A 256 -2.90 -17.97 -0.01
N VAL A 257 -1.89 -17.95 -0.89
CA VAL A 257 -0.66 -17.16 -0.73
C VAL A 257 -0.90 -15.73 -1.21
N VAL A 258 -0.68 -14.76 -0.32
CA VAL A 258 -0.63 -13.35 -0.69
C VAL A 258 0.80 -12.89 -0.76
N VAL A 259 1.14 -12.15 -1.82
CA VAL A 259 2.47 -11.59 -2.00
C VAL A 259 2.48 -10.09 -1.82
N VAL A 260 3.50 -9.56 -1.14
CA VAL A 260 3.78 -8.12 -1.12
C VAL A 260 5.09 -7.79 -1.81
N VAL A 261 5.05 -6.88 -2.79
CA VAL A 261 6.25 -6.26 -3.35
C VAL A 261 6.41 -4.87 -2.74
N VAL A 262 7.49 -4.64 -1.98
CA VAL A 262 7.81 -3.36 -1.33
C VAL A 262 9.10 -2.75 -1.89
N GLN A 263 9.08 -1.46 -2.17
CA GLN A 263 10.30 -0.71 -2.56
C GLN A 263 11.12 -0.23 -1.38
#